data_AF-A0A9N7UJK2-F1
#
_entry.id   AF-A0A9N7UJK2-F1
#
_cell.length_a   1.000
_cell.length_b   1.000
_cell.length_c   1.000
_cell.angle_alpha   90.00
_cell.angle_beta   90.00
_cell.angle_gamma   90.00
#
_symmetry.space_group_name_H-M   'P 1'
#
loop_
_entity.id
_entity.type
_entity.pdbx_description
1 polymer ?
#
loop_
_entity_poly.entity_id
_entity_poly.type
_entity_poly.pdbx_seq_one_letter_code
_entity_poly.pdbx_strand_id
1 'polypeptide(L)'
;MEPALRAICKDVRIGKILIQTNQETAEPELHYLRLPKDISEDHVILMDGTVCTGAAAMMAVRVLLDHGVQEDRILLVSLLMAEMGVHSVAYAFPQVKIITTAVVKNVNDLFHIIPGMGNLGDRYFGKEPGPDWSDEEKDEPSY
;
A
#
# COMPACT_ATOMS: atom_id res chain seq x y z
N MET A 1 -1.97 -8.08 -7.22
CA MET A 1 -1.29 -7.26 -8.26
C MET A 1 -0.20 -8.03 -9.00
N GLU A 2 0.72 -8.74 -8.32
CA GLU A 2 1.77 -9.57 -8.97
C GLU A 2 1.26 -10.51 -10.08
N PRO A 3 0.16 -11.27 -9.92
CA PRO A 3 -0.34 -12.14 -11.00
C PRO A 3 -0.79 -11.38 -12.26
N ALA A 4 -1.42 -10.22 -12.07
CA ALA A 4 -1.89 -9.39 -13.19
C ALA A 4 -0.71 -8.81 -13.99
N LEU A 5 0.35 -8.37 -13.29
CA LEU A 5 1.56 -7.89 -13.96
C LEU A 5 2.23 -9.02 -14.76
N ARG A 6 2.37 -10.22 -14.19
CA ARG A 6 2.95 -11.38 -14.87
C ARG A 6 2.14 -11.88 -16.07
N ALA A 7 0.83 -11.69 -16.06
CA ALA A 7 -0.02 -12.06 -17.19
C ALA A 7 0.31 -11.24 -18.45
N ILE A 8 0.78 -10.00 -18.28
CA ILE A 8 1.14 -9.08 -19.37
C ILE A 8 2.65 -9.12 -19.64
N CYS A 9 3.46 -9.03 -18.58
CA CYS A 9 4.92 -9.02 -18.63
C CYS A 9 5.46 -10.37 -18.14
N LYS A 10 5.58 -11.35 -19.05
CA LYS A 10 5.92 -12.74 -18.69
C LYS A 10 7.28 -12.91 -18.02
N ASP A 11 8.28 -12.13 -18.43
CA ASP A 11 9.66 -12.23 -17.94
C ASP A 11 10.01 -11.16 -16.90
N VAL A 12 9.01 -10.55 -16.26
CA VAL A 12 9.24 -9.53 -15.23
C VAL A 12 9.92 -10.13 -14.00
N ARG A 13 11.03 -9.51 -13.57
CA ARG A 13 11.70 -9.84 -12.31
C ARG A 13 10.88 -9.30 -11.14
N ILE A 14 10.65 -10.13 -10.12
CA ILE A 14 9.84 -9.75 -8.96
C ILE A 14 10.74 -9.62 -7.73
N GLY A 15 10.78 -8.40 -7.18
CA GLY A 15 11.25 -8.14 -5.82
C GLY A 15 10.09 -8.19 -4.83
N LYS A 16 10.41 -8.41 -3.55
CA LYS A 16 9.45 -8.36 -2.44
C LYS A 16 10.01 -7.56 -1.29
N ILE A 17 9.20 -6.65 -0.77
CA ILE A 17 9.48 -5.83 0.40
C ILE A 17 8.31 -6.06 1.36
N LEU A 18 8.60 -6.45 2.61
CA LEU A 18 7.61 -6.52 3.68
C LEU A 18 7.91 -5.40 4.67
N ILE A 19 6.99 -4.46 4.75
CA ILE A 19 7.01 -3.38 5.72
C ILE A 19 5.80 -3.55 6.62
N GLN A 20 6.00 -3.47 7.92
CA GLN A 20 4.92 -3.47 8.91
C GLN A 20 5.11 -2.30 9.85
N THR A 21 4.01 -1.70 10.27
CA THR A 21 4.05 -0.62 11.26
C THR A 21 4.17 -1.24 12.64
N ASN A 22 5.19 -0.81 13.39
CA ASN A 22 5.34 -1.19 14.79
C ASN A 22 4.20 -0.58 15.60
N GLN A 23 3.51 -1.39 16.41
CA GLN A 23 2.33 -0.95 17.16
C GLN A 23 2.68 -0.05 18.35
N GLU A 24 3.90 -0.15 18.89
CA GLU A 24 4.37 0.65 20.03
C GLU A 24 4.88 2.01 19.58
N THR A 25 5.61 2.06 18.46
CA THR A 25 6.25 3.30 17.96
C THR A 25 5.46 4.00 16.85
N ALA A 26 4.51 3.30 16.23
CA ALA A 26 3.80 3.71 15.02
C ALA A 26 4.72 3.96 13.79
N GLU A 27 5.97 3.53 13.84
CA GLU A 27 6.93 3.69 12.75
C GLU A 27 6.93 2.48 11.80
N PRO A 28 7.14 2.68 10.48
CA PRO A 28 7.27 1.59 9.53
C PRO A 28 8.63 0.89 9.66
N GLU A 29 8.61 -0.43 9.85
CA GLU A 29 9.80 -1.28 9.96
C GLU A 29 9.91 -2.22 8.76
N LEU A 30 11.15 -2.41 8.26
CA LEU A 30 11.45 -3.34 7.19
C LEU A 30 11.71 -4.75 7.76
N HIS A 31 10.80 -5.68 7.52
CA HIS A 31 10.89 -7.06 8.04
C HIS A 31 11.47 -8.06 7.03
N TYR A 32 11.25 -7.82 5.74
CA TYR A 32 11.76 -8.71 4.70
C TYR A 32 12.11 -7.93 3.44
N LEU A 33 13.25 -8.28 2.85
CA LEU A 33 13.72 -7.69 1.61
C LEU A 33 14.32 -8.76 0.70
N ARG A 34 13.82 -8.83 -0.53
CA ARG A 34 14.42 -9.60 -1.60
C ARG A 34 14.27 -8.84 -2.90
N LEU A 35 15.37 -8.27 -3.39
CA LEU A 35 15.41 -7.54 -4.66
C LEU A 35 16.26 -8.30 -5.69
N PRO A 36 16.02 -8.11 -7.00
CA PRO A 36 16.96 -8.51 -8.04
C PRO A 36 18.34 -7.86 -7.82
N LYS A 37 19.42 -8.57 -8.18
CA LYS A 37 20.80 -8.13 -7.91
C LYS A 37 21.20 -6.86 -8.66
N ASP A 38 20.61 -6.65 -9.82
CA ASP A 38 20.88 -5.62 -10.82
C ASP A 38 19.76 -4.56 -10.88
N ILE A 39 18.98 -4.41 -9.80
CA ILE A 39 17.80 -3.52 -9.74
C ILE A 39 18.14 -2.04 -10.02
N SER A 40 19.37 -1.60 -9.75
CA SER A 40 19.80 -0.20 -9.95
C SER A 40 19.68 0.26 -11.41
N GLU A 41 19.78 -0.66 -12.37
CA GLU A 41 19.72 -0.36 -13.80
C GLU A 41 18.28 -0.36 -14.33
N ASP A 42 17.29 -0.78 -13.53
CA ASP A 42 15.94 -1.06 -13.98
C ASP A 42 14.94 0.09 -13.74
N HIS A 43 13.81 0.01 -14.45
CA HIS A 43 12.60 0.71 -14.07
C HIS A 43 11.81 -0.16 -13.08
N VAL A 44 11.41 0.44 -11.95
CA VAL A 44 10.74 -0.29 -10.87
C VAL A 44 9.27 0.07 -10.81
N ILE A 45 8.41 -0.95 -10.92
CA ILE A 45 6.97 -0.82 -10.63
C ILE A 45 6.76 -1.22 -9.17
N LEU A 46 6.73 -0.24 -8.29
CA LEU A 46 6.43 -0.43 -6.86
C LEU A 46 4.91 -0.54 -6.71
N MET A 47 4.41 -1.71 -6.33
CA MET A 47 2.97 -1.98 -6.23
C MET A 47 2.52 -2.02 -4.77
N ASP A 48 1.53 -1.20 -4.42
CA ASP A 48 0.86 -1.22 -3.13
C ASP A 48 -0.66 -1.15 -3.32
N GLY A 49 -1.41 -2.08 -2.71
CA GLY A 49 -2.85 -2.18 -2.92
C GLY A 49 -3.61 -0.94 -2.47
N THR A 50 -3.26 -0.41 -1.29
CA THR A 50 -3.92 0.76 -0.69
C THR A 50 -2.90 1.62 0.04
N VAL A 51 -2.79 2.90 -0.32
CA VAL A 51 -1.88 3.84 0.34
C VAL A 51 -2.68 4.86 1.15
N CYS A 52 -2.65 4.74 2.48
CA CYS A 52 -3.34 5.67 3.37
C CYS A 52 -2.45 6.86 3.75
N THR A 53 -1.55 6.68 4.73
CA THR A 53 -0.63 7.75 5.16
C THR A 53 0.58 7.91 4.24
N GLY A 54 0.88 6.91 3.41
CA GLY A 54 2.10 6.88 2.58
C GLY A 54 3.35 6.39 3.32
N ALA A 55 3.31 6.15 4.63
CA ALA A 55 4.51 5.79 5.41
C ALA A 55 5.23 4.54 4.88
N ALA A 56 4.48 3.46 4.62
CA ALA A 56 5.04 2.22 4.07
C ALA A 56 5.59 2.41 2.64
N ALA A 57 4.85 3.13 1.78
CA ALA A 57 5.29 3.43 0.43
C ALA A 57 6.57 4.28 0.42
N MET A 58 6.66 5.29 1.29
CA MET A 58 7.85 6.13 1.43
C MET A 58 9.06 5.32 1.91
N MET A 59 8.88 4.42 2.88
CA MET A 59 9.93 3.52 3.34
C MET A 59 10.38 2.57 2.21
N ALA A 60 9.45 2.04 1.41
CA ALA A 60 9.79 1.21 0.26
C ALA A 60 10.59 1.98 -0.81
N VAL A 61 10.19 3.22 -1.12
CA VAL A 61 10.95 4.09 -2.03
C VAL A 61 12.35 4.34 -1.48
N ARG A 62 12.49 4.67 -0.19
CA ARG A 62 13.79 4.86 0.47
C ARG A 62 14.70 3.63 0.31
N VAL A 63 14.15 2.44 0.55
CA VAL A 63 14.89 1.17 0.37
C VAL A 63 15.35 1.01 -1.08
N LEU A 64 14.51 1.34 -2.08
CA LEU A 64 14.92 1.26 -3.49
C LEU A 64 16.05 2.24 -3.82
N LEU A 65 15.97 3.48 -3.33
CA LEU A 65 17.03 4.48 -3.50
C LEU A 65 18.34 4.03 -2.84
N ASP A 66 18.28 3.44 -1.64
CA ASP A 66 19.44 2.88 -0.94
C ASP A 66 20.09 1.72 -1.72
N HIS A 67 19.33 1.04 -2.59
CA HIS A 67 19.82 0.00 -3.50
C HIS A 67 20.21 0.55 -4.89
N GLY A 68 20.32 1.87 -5.05
CA GLY A 68 20.82 2.53 -6.25
C GLY A 68 19.80 2.71 -7.37
N VAL A 69 18.52 2.44 -7.13
CA VAL A 69 17.46 2.77 -8.10
C VAL A 69 17.32 4.29 -8.17
N GLN A 70 17.27 4.84 -9.38
CA GLN A 70 17.05 6.28 -9.57
C GLN A 70 15.58 6.63 -9.29
N GLU A 71 15.35 7.75 -8.61
CA GLU A 71 14.03 8.17 -8.15
C GLU A 71 13.01 8.32 -9.31
N ASP A 72 13.45 8.87 -10.45
CA ASP A 72 12.66 9.07 -11.67
C ASP A 72 12.30 7.77 -12.42
N ARG A 73 12.93 6.66 -12.04
CA ARG A 73 12.67 5.31 -12.55
C ARG A 73 11.69 4.51 -11.70
N ILE A 74 11.20 5.07 -10.60
CA ILE A 74 10.24 4.42 -9.71
C ILE A 74 8.81 4.86 -10.08
N LEU A 75 7.97 3.88 -10.38
CA LEU A 75 6.53 4.02 -10.60
C LEU A 75 5.80 3.44 -9.39
N LEU A 76 5.19 4.28 -8.55
CA LEU A 76 4.32 3.83 -7.47
C LEU A 76 2.92 3.59 -8.03
N VAL A 77 2.51 2.33 -8.09
CA VAL A 77 1.20 1.90 -8.62
C VAL A 77 0.31 1.43 -7.48
N SER A 78 -0.86 2.04 -7.36
CA SER A 78 -1.86 1.67 -6.35
C SER A 78 -3.28 1.55 -6.92
N LEU A 79 -4.14 0.84 -6.21
CA LEU A 79 -5.57 0.80 -6.54
C LEU A 79 -6.30 1.97 -5.87
N LEU A 80 -5.94 2.28 -4.63
CA LEU A 80 -6.63 3.32 -3.87
C LEU A 80 -5.62 4.09 -3.02
N MET A 81 -5.66 5.42 -3.12
CA MET A 81 -4.82 6.27 -2.27
C MET A 81 -5.67 7.29 -1.53
N ALA A 82 -5.32 7.56 -0.28
CA ALA A 82 -5.84 8.73 0.41
C ALA A 82 -5.10 9.99 -0.07
N GLU A 83 -5.78 11.12 -0.07
CA GLU A 83 -5.20 12.41 -0.46
C GLU A 83 -3.92 12.74 0.33
N MET A 84 -3.93 12.46 1.65
CA MET A 84 -2.75 12.64 2.50
C MET A 84 -1.56 11.80 2.02
N GLY A 85 -1.76 10.52 1.66
CA GLY A 85 -0.70 9.63 1.21
C GLY A 85 -0.11 10.05 -0.13
N VAL A 86 -0.94 10.57 -1.05
CA VAL A 86 -0.48 11.15 -2.31
C VAL A 86 0.44 12.34 -2.03
N HIS A 87 0.01 13.29 -1.21
CA HIS A 87 0.79 14.48 -0.88
C HIS A 87 2.09 14.12 -0.15
N SER A 88 2.04 13.20 0.82
CA SER A 88 3.22 12.76 1.56
C SER A 88 4.28 12.13 0.65
N VAL A 89 3.88 11.22 -0.24
CA VAL A 89 4.83 10.59 -1.17
C VAL A 89 5.35 11.60 -2.19
N ALA A 90 4.49 12.42 -2.78
CA ALA A 90 4.89 13.41 -3.80
C ALA A 90 5.80 14.50 -3.24
N TYR A 91 5.60 14.90 -1.98
CA TYR A 91 6.46 15.85 -1.30
C TYR A 91 7.84 15.25 -0.97
N ALA A 92 7.87 14.02 -0.49
CA ALA A 92 9.11 13.34 -0.11
C ALA A 92 9.95 12.91 -1.32
N PHE A 93 9.30 12.52 -2.42
CA PHE A 93 9.93 11.97 -3.62
C PHE A 93 9.31 12.56 -4.89
N PRO A 94 9.66 13.80 -5.26
CA PRO A 94 9.02 14.53 -6.37
C PRO A 94 9.25 13.91 -7.75
N GLN A 95 10.24 13.04 -7.91
CA GLN A 95 10.52 12.38 -9.20
C GLN A 95 9.81 11.03 -9.35
N VAL A 96 9.29 10.46 -8.26
CA VAL A 96 8.48 9.23 -8.31
C VAL A 96 7.17 9.52 -9.03
N LYS A 97 6.83 8.70 -10.03
CA LYS A 97 5.53 8.81 -10.70
C LYS A 97 4.50 7.98 -9.96
N ILE A 98 3.45 8.64 -9.49
CA ILE A 98 2.33 7.98 -8.80
C ILE A 98 1.23 7.69 -9.82
N ILE A 99 0.78 6.44 -9.86
CA ILE A 99 -0.33 5.96 -10.68
C ILE A 99 -1.33 5.30 -9.75
N THR A 100 -2.54 5.86 -9.63
CA THR A 100 -3.62 5.26 -8.84
C THR A 100 -4.93 5.30 -9.61
N THR A 101 -5.79 4.31 -9.37
CA THR A 101 -7.13 4.30 -9.99
C THR A 101 -8.11 5.25 -9.33
N ALA A 102 -7.94 5.55 -8.03
CA ALA A 102 -8.80 6.48 -7.30
C ALA A 102 -8.05 7.15 -6.14
N VAL A 103 -8.46 8.38 -5.84
CA VAL A 103 -7.99 9.17 -4.70
C VAL A 103 -9.19 9.52 -3.82
N VAL A 104 -9.04 9.35 -2.51
CA VAL A 104 -10.12 9.53 -1.54
C VAL A 104 -9.72 10.56 -0.49
N LYS A 105 -10.66 11.43 -0.11
CA LYS A 105 -10.38 12.56 0.79
C LYS A 105 -10.40 12.18 2.27
N ASN A 106 -11.31 11.29 2.64
CA ASN A 106 -11.58 10.99 4.04
C ASN A 106 -10.93 9.67 4.45
N VAL A 107 -10.21 9.73 5.56
CA VAL A 107 -9.63 8.59 6.27
C VAL A 107 -10.17 8.66 7.69
N ASN A 108 -10.55 7.54 8.30
CA ASN A 108 -10.99 7.52 9.70
C ASN A 108 -9.79 7.45 10.67
N ASP A 109 -10.08 7.46 11.97
CA ASP A 109 -9.09 7.41 13.05
C ASP A 109 -8.26 6.12 13.07
N LEU A 110 -8.72 5.07 12.39
CA LEU A 110 -8.01 3.80 12.20
C LEU A 110 -7.21 3.76 10.89
N PHE A 111 -7.05 4.90 10.21
CA PHE A 111 -6.38 5.03 8.91
C PHE A 111 -7.04 4.21 7.78
N HIS A 112 -8.32 3.87 7.91
CA HIS A 112 -9.13 3.29 6.84
C HIS A 112 -9.75 4.38 5.97
N ILE A 113 -9.67 4.18 4.66
CA ILE A 113 -10.27 5.07 3.66
C ILE A 113 -11.81 4.98 3.71
N ILE A 114 -12.52 6.11 3.64
CA ILE A 114 -14.01 6.17 3.64
C ILE A 114 -14.57 7.05 2.51
N PRO A 115 -15.60 6.61 1.76
CA PRO A 115 -16.03 5.21 1.65
C PRO A 115 -14.87 4.41 1.04
N GLY A 116 -14.55 3.26 1.63
CA GLY A 116 -13.40 2.47 1.21
C GLY A 116 -13.66 0.99 1.29
N MET A 117 -12.61 0.21 1.10
CA MET A 117 -12.70 -1.24 0.94
C MET A 117 -12.40 -2.02 2.24
N GLY A 118 -12.28 -1.37 3.39
CA GLY A 118 -11.73 -2.03 4.60
C GLY A 118 -10.28 -2.45 4.38
N ASN A 119 -9.82 -3.50 5.07
CA ASN A 119 -8.47 -4.05 4.85
C ASN A 119 -8.45 -4.89 3.55
N LEU A 120 -7.90 -4.31 2.48
CA LEU A 120 -7.82 -4.98 1.18
C LEU A 120 -7.05 -6.32 1.25
N GLY A 121 -6.01 -6.40 2.08
CA GLY A 121 -5.20 -7.61 2.24
C GLY A 121 -6.03 -8.75 2.84
N ASP A 122 -6.73 -8.48 3.94
CA ASP A 122 -7.56 -9.47 4.61
C ASP A 122 -8.70 -9.94 3.71
N ARG A 123 -9.33 -9.03 2.97
CA ARG A 123 -10.37 -9.38 1.99
C ARG A 123 -9.85 -10.23 0.85
N TYR A 124 -8.69 -9.86 0.30
CA TYR A 124 -8.11 -10.58 -0.84
C TYR A 124 -7.63 -11.98 -0.47
N PHE A 125 -7.08 -12.15 0.74
CA PHE A 125 -6.57 -13.43 1.23
C PHE A 125 -7.58 -14.23 2.07
N GLY A 126 -8.79 -13.70 2.30
CA GLY A 126 -9.83 -14.35 3.10
C GLY A 126 -9.47 -14.47 4.58
N LYS A 127 -8.83 -13.46 5.14
CA LYS A 127 -8.42 -13.38 6.56
C LYS A 127 -9.25 -12.42 7.41
N GLU A 128 -10.30 -11.83 6.84
CA GLU A 128 -11.23 -11.05 7.67
C GLU A 128 -11.77 -11.97 8.78
N PRO A 129 -11.84 -11.49 10.04
CA PRO A 129 -12.70 -12.13 11.00
C PRO A 129 -14.09 -12.19 10.37
N GLY A 130 -14.74 -13.36 10.42
CA GLY A 130 -16.09 -13.54 9.88
C GLY A 130 -17.04 -12.46 10.42
N PRO A 131 -18.19 -12.23 9.77
CA PRO A 131 -19.15 -11.22 10.23
C PRO A 131 -19.39 -11.44 11.73
N ASP A 132 -19.12 -10.40 12.52
CA ASP A 132 -19.41 -10.41 13.93
C ASP A 132 -20.94 -10.46 14.02
N TRP A 133 -21.50 -11.63 14.32
CA TRP A 133 -22.95 -11.83 14.48
C TRP A 133 -23.48 -11.18 15.78
N SER A 134 -22.79 -10.13 16.27
CA SER A 134 -23.20 -9.31 17.40
C SER A 134 -23.71 -7.93 16.94
N ASP A 135 -24.53 -7.93 15.88
CA ASP A 135 -25.63 -6.96 15.84
C ASP A 135 -26.63 -7.38 16.93
N GLU A 136 -26.38 -6.97 18.17
CA GLU A 136 -27.47 -6.86 19.15
C GLU A 136 -28.47 -5.88 18.56
N GLU A 137 -29.55 -6.44 17.99
CA GLU A 137 -30.82 -5.75 17.80
C GLU A 137 -31.13 -4.97 19.08
N LYS A 138 -30.87 -3.67 19.08
CA LYS A 138 -31.43 -2.78 20.09
C LYS A 138 -32.91 -2.63 19.75
N ASP A 139 -33.68 -3.52 20.39
CA ASP A 139 -35.12 -3.52 20.61
C ASP A 139 -35.83 -2.22 20.16
N GLU A 140 -36.73 -2.35 19.19
CA GLU A 140 -37.80 -1.39 18.97
C GLU A 140 -38.69 -1.29 20.22
N PRO A 141 -39.11 -0.09 20.65
CA PRO A 141 -39.98 0.04 21.81
C PRO A 141 -41.40 -0.41 21.45
N SER A 142 -41.86 -1.52 22.04
CA SER A 142 -43.27 -1.92 22.02
C SER A 142 -44.10 -1.00 22.93
N TYR A 143 -45.17 -0.42 22.37
CA TYR A 143 -46.21 0.35 23.08
C TYR A 143 -47.02 -0.50 24.07
#